data_AF-A0AAV9QKX4-F1
#
_entry.id   AF-A0AAV9QKX4-F1
#
_cell.length_a   1.000
_cell.length_b   1.000
_cell.length_c   1.000
_cell.angle_alpha   90.00
_cell.angle_beta   90.00
_cell.angle_gamma   90.00
#
_symmetry.space_group_name_H-M   'P 1'
#
loop_
_entity.id
_entity.type
_entity.pdbx_description
1 polymer ?
#
loop_
_entity_poly.entity_id
_entity_poly.type
_entity_poly.pdbx_seq_one_letter_code
_entity_poly.pdbx_strand_id
1 'polypeptide(L)'
;MFALKTLSVLAVVASVAVAAPTPAEEGLVKRWGGGRGYHWWTASDNTTPTTTVVTVVTETPEAAAPAQPATTAQPATTTEASTSTPTIGSSTGDYMSIVAKWRSAGGLPALTQDSTLEGNALKTSTNSVGGLIHELNPGTMAQVLAPGSTSDFEEVYVGGWLCEIPTLPGLDGICSTASQGWAYGGQTGHATILTSTSYTKIGCAIASNTNVWACDLA
;
A
#
# COMPACT_ATOMS: atom_id res chain seq x y z
N MET A 1 39.80 45.28 67.57
CA MET A 1 40.59 44.49 66.61
C MET A 1 39.69 44.22 65.42
N PHE A 2 39.95 44.89 64.29
CA PHE A 2 39.13 44.80 63.08
C PHE A 2 39.63 43.65 62.20
N ALA A 3 38.77 42.67 61.93
CA ALA A 3 39.04 41.58 60.99
C ALA A 3 38.30 41.85 59.68
N LEU A 4 39.02 42.44 58.72
CA LEU A 4 38.65 42.46 57.31
C LEU A 4 39.20 41.18 56.67
N LYS A 5 38.33 40.33 56.09
CA LYS A 5 38.75 39.29 55.16
C LYS A 5 37.67 38.98 54.12
N THR A 6 37.94 39.51 52.92
CA THR A 6 37.71 38.94 51.58
C THR A 6 36.29 38.55 51.17
N LEU A 7 35.66 39.46 50.41
CA LEU A 7 34.59 39.18 49.45
C LEU A 7 35.18 38.47 48.23
N SER A 8 34.75 37.24 47.95
CA SER A 8 34.93 36.60 46.65
C SER A 8 33.72 36.89 45.78
N VAL A 9 33.90 37.73 44.77
CA VAL A 9 32.92 38.00 43.70
C VAL A 9 33.12 36.94 42.63
N LEU A 10 32.24 35.94 42.56
CA LEU A 10 32.12 35.06 41.41
C LEU A 10 31.31 35.79 40.34
N ALA A 11 31.99 36.24 39.29
CA ALA A 11 31.35 36.80 38.11
C ALA A 11 30.65 35.67 37.32
N VAL A 12 29.33 35.76 37.23
CA VAL A 12 28.50 34.96 36.31
C VAL A 12 28.70 35.52 34.91
N VAL A 13 29.39 34.78 34.04
CA VAL A 13 29.41 35.05 32.61
C VAL A 13 28.25 34.30 31.99
N ALA A 14 27.11 34.97 31.86
CA ALA A 14 25.99 34.50 31.06
C ALA A 14 26.30 34.78 29.58
N SER A 15 26.74 33.74 28.86
CA SER A 15 26.85 33.78 27.41
C SER A 15 25.44 33.76 26.82
N VAL A 16 24.92 34.92 26.42
CA VAL A 16 23.70 34.98 25.60
C VAL A 16 24.09 34.63 24.17
N ALA A 17 23.92 33.37 23.80
CA ALA A 17 23.94 32.97 22.39
C ALA A 17 22.64 33.49 21.75
N VAL A 18 22.75 34.58 20.98
CA VAL A 18 21.70 34.97 20.03
C VAL A 18 21.79 33.98 18.87
N ALA A 19 21.00 32.92 18.94
CA ALA A 19 20.74 32.08 17.78
C ALA A 19 19.89 32.90 16.80
N ALA A 20 20.48 33.26 15.67
CA ALA A 20 19.72 33.74 14.52
C ALA A 20 18.71 32.65 14.11
N PRO A 21 17.47 33.00 13.74
CA PRO A 21 16.53 32.01 13.20
C PRO A 21 17.12 31.46 11.91
N THR A 22 17.40 30.15 11.91
CA THR A 22 17.62 29.41 10.67
C THR A 22 16.38 29.57 9.80
N PRO A 23 16.51 29.84 8.49
CA PRO A 23 15.37 29.77 7.59
C PRO A 23 14.74 28.38 7.72
N ALA A 24 13.42 28.36 7.87
CA ALA A 24 12.63 27.16 7.76
C ALA A 24 12.80 26.66 6.32
N GLU A 25 13.67 25.68 6.14
CA GLU A 25 13.74 24.87 4.92
C GLU A 25 12.95 23.59 5.24
N GLU A 26 11.73 23.53 4.74
CA GLU A 26 11.37 22.77 3.54
C GLU A 26 11.29 21.27 3.83
N GLY A 27 10.06 20.75 3.73
CA GLY A 27 9.74 19.36 3.42
C GLY A 27 10.52 18.30 4.18
N LEU A 28 9.90 17.75 5.22
CA LEU A 28 10.12 16.36 5.64
C LEU A 28 9.86 15.44 4.44
N VAL A 29 10.84 15.33 3.55
CA VAL A 29 10.95 14.20 2.63
C VAL A 29 11.05 12.99 3.55
N LYS A 30 10.06 12.10 3.53
CA LYS A 30 10.17 10.77 4.17
C LYS A 30 11.24 10.00 3.40
N ARG A 31 12.51 10.32 3.66
CA ARG A 31 13.69 9.75 3.05
C ARG A 31 13.94 8.42 3.73
N TRP A 32 13.51 7.34 3.11
CA TRP A 32 13.71 5.99 3.61
C TRP A 32 15.13 5.52 3.30
N GLY A 33 16.04 5.75 4.26
CA GLY A 33 17.38 5.19 4.29
C GLY A 33 17.37 3.87 5.08
N GLY A 34 17.37 2.76 4.36
CA GLY A 34 17.45 1.41 4.92
C GLY A 34 17.98 0.43 3.88
N GLY A 35 19.15 0.75 3.30
CA GLY A 35 19.83 -0.11 2.34
C GLY A 35 20.20 -1.44 2.97
N ARG A 36 19.41 -2.47 2.69
CA ARG A 36 19.83 -3.84 2.45
C ARG A 36 18.88 -4.40 1.40
N GLY A 37 19.42 -4.72 0.23
CA GLY A 37 18.66 -5.35 -0.84
C GLY A 37 18.12 -6.68 -0.37
N TYR A 38 16.80 -6.86 -0.49
CA TYR A 38 16.16 -8.15 -0.33
C TYR A 38 15.60 -8.52 -1.69
N HIS A 39 16.29 -9.44 -2.34
CA HIS A 39 15.84 -10.13 -3.52
C HIS A 39 14.59 -10.94 -3.16
N TRP A 40 13.45 -10.64 -3.77
CA TRP A 40 12.34 -11.58 -3.79
C TRP A 40 11.59 -11.40 -5.10
N TRP A 41 11.94 -12.27 -6.06
CA TRP A 41 11.10 -13.20 -6.82
C TRP A 41 12.09 -14.02 -7.65
N THR A 42 12.72 -15.04 -7.04
CA THR A 42 13.28 -16.15 -7.84
C THR A 42 12.23 -17.24 -7.73
N ALA A 43 11.47 -17.43 -8.81
CA ALA A 43 10.79 -18.69 -9.01
C ALA A 43 11.87 -19.78 -8.97
N SER A 44 11.80 -20.66 -7.98
CA SER A 44 12.59 -21.89 -7.97
C SER A 44 12.00 -22.84 -8.99
N ASP A 45 12.11 -22.51 -10.27
CA ASP A 45 11.90 -23.46 -11.37
C ASP A 45 13.23 -24.17 -11.62
N ASN A 46 13.61 -25.07 -10.70
CA ASN A 46 14.51 -26.16 -11.06
C ASN A 46 13.67 -27.27 -11.70
N THR A 47 13.21 -27.02 -12.92
CA THR A 47 12.65 -28.08 -13.78
C THR A 47 13.53 -28.17 -15.01
N THR A 48 14.41 -29.17 -15.00
CA THR A 48 15.19 -29.64 -16.15
C THR A 48 14.31 -29.69 -17.40
N PRO A 49 14.74 -29.16 -18.55
CA PRO A 49 14.01 -29.37 -19.80
C PRO A 49 14.19 -30.83 -20.22
N THR A 50 13.22 -31.69 -19.91
CA THR A 50 13.07 -32.98 -20.56
C THR A 50 12.51 -32.72 -21.96
N THR A 51 13.37 -32.85 -22.97
CA THR A 51 12.96 -32.88 -24.37
C THR A 51 12.17 -34.15 -24.63
N THR A 52 10.84 -34.08 -24.50
CA THR A 52 9.93 -35.11 -25.01
C THR A 52 9.57 -34.76 -26.44
N VAL A 53 10.03 -35.58 -27.39
CA VAL A 53 9.64 -35.52 -28.80
C VAL A 53 8.15 -35.88 -28.88
N VAL A 54 7.30 -34.90 -29.16
CA VAL A 54 5.87 -35.13 -29.43
C VAL A 54 5.72 -35.43 -30.92
N THR A 55 5.41 -36.68 -31.22
CA THR A 55 4.98 -37.17 -32.52
C THR A 55 3.64 -36.53 -32.88
N VAL A 56 3.61 -35.74 -33.96
CA VAL A 56 2.36 -35.24 -34.53
C VAL A 56 1.69 -36.38 -35.29
N VAL A 57 0.66 -36.99 -34.70
CA VAL A 57 -0.27 -37.87 -35.38
C VAL A 57 -1.41 -37.01 -35.90
N THR A 58 -1.52 -36.94 -37.22
CA THR A 58 -2.62 -36.30 -37.93
C THR A 58 -3.87 -37.16 -37.80
N GLU A 59 -4.89 -36.70 -37.07
CA GLU A 59 -6.22 -37.33 -37.05
C GLU A 59 -7.27 -36.51 -37.81
N THR A 60 -8.03 -37.26 -38.58
CA THR A 60 -9.13 -36.98 -39.51
C THR A 60 -10.30 -36.21 -38.88
N PRO A 61 -11.01 -35.33 -39.62
CA PRO A 61 -12.19 -34.65 -39.10
C PRO A 61 -13.42 -35.58 -39.12
N GLU A 62 -14.01 -35.84 -37.95
CA GLU A 62 -15.27 -36.59 -37.82
C GLU A 62 -16.39 -35.75 -37.19
N ALA A 63 -17.45 -35.61 -37.99
CA ALA A 63 -18.87 -35.41 -37.71
C ALA A 63 -19.37 -34.40 -36.65
N ALA A 64 -20.18 -33.48 -37.16
CA ALA A 64 -21.02 -32.53 -36.42
C ALA A 64 -22.05 -33.19 -35.50
N ALA A 65 -22.19 -32.64 -34.29
CA ALA A 65 -23.27 -32.92 -33.35
C ALA A 65 -24.13 -31.65 -33.09
N PRO A 66 -25.41 -31.78 -32.70
CA PRO A 66 -26.44 -30.76 -32.90
C PRO A 66 -26.48 -29.65 -31.83
N ALA A 67 -27.02 -28.51 -32.24
CA ALA A 67 -27.18 -27.28 -31.46
C ALA A 67 -28.11 -27.42 -30.23
N GLN A 68 -27.67 -26.86 -29.11
CA GLN A 68 -28.41 -26.71 -27.87
C GLN A 68 -29.28 -25.43 -27.91
N PRO A 69 -30.50 -25.40 -27.32
CA PRO A 69 -31.40 -24.25 -27.42
C PRO A 69 -30.92 -23.04 -26.59
N ALA A 70 -31.13 -21.86 -27.17
CA ALA A 70 -30.76 -20.55 -26.64
C ALA A 70 -31.59 -20.16 -25.41
N THR A 71 -30.90 -19.81 -24.32
CA THR A 71 -31.48 -19.20 -23.12
C THR A 71 -31.69 -17.71 -23.34
N THR A 72 -32.90 -17.23 -23.10
CA THR A 72 -33.34 -15.83 -23.24
C THR A 72 -32.57 -14.92 -22.28
N ALA A 73 -31.88 -13.90 -22.82
CA ALA A 73 -31.18 -12.89 -22.03
C ALA A 73 -32.16 -11.87 -21.45
N GLN A 74 -32.08 -11.67 -20.13
CA GLN A 74 -32.78 -10.63 -19.38
C GLN A 74 -32.06 -9.27 -19.59
N PRO A 75 -32.78 -8.13 -19.70
CA PRO A 75 -32.13 -6.84 -19.89
C PRO A 75 -31.43 -6.42 -18.60
N ALA A 76 -30.11 -6.21 -18.66
CA ALA A 76 -29.36 -5.58 -17.58
C ALA A 76 -29.64 -4.07 -17.60
N THR A 77 -30.21 -3.56 -16.51
CA THR A 77 -30.29 -2.12 -16.23
C THR A 77 -28.89 -1.57 -16.02
N THR A 78 -28.35 -0.90 -17.03
CA THR A 78 -27.14 -0.08 -16.91
C THR A 78 -27.46 1.14 -16.07
N THR A 79 -26.97 1.14 -14.82
CA THR A 79 -26.87 2.36 -14.01
C THR A 79 -25.68 3.15 -14.55
N GLU A 80 -25.94 4.34 -15.08
CA GLU A 80 -24.88 5.26 -15.55
C GLU A 80 -23.99 5.65 -14.36
N ALA A 81 -22.74 5.15 -14.38
CA ALA A 81 -21.72 5.56 -13.43
C ALA A 81 -21.30 7.00 -13.74
N SER A 82 -21.52 7.90 -12.79
CA SER A 82 -21.03 9.28 -12.87
C SER A 82 -19.52 9.30 -13.07
N THR A 83 -19.08 9.95 -14.14
CA THR A 83 -17.71 9.96 -14.66
C THR A 83 -16.80 10.96 -13.94
N SER A 84 -17.04 11.24 -12.65
CA SER A 84 -16.19 12.15 -11.90
C SER A 84 -14.89 11.44 -11.52
N THR A 85 -13.76 11.93 -12.02
CA THR A 85 -12.42 11.51 -11.60
C THR A 85 -12.31 11.56 -10.06
N PRO A 86 -11.88 10.48 -9.40
CA PRO A 86 -11.75 10.45 -7.95
C PRO A 86 -10.66 11.43 -7.47
N THR A 87 -10.94 12.13 -6.37
CA THR A 87 -9.98 13.01 -5.68
C THR A 87 -9.74 12.52 -4.25
N ILE A 88 -8.51 12.65 -3.73
CA ILE A 88 -8.22 12.34 -2.32
C ILE A 88 -8.96 13.32 -1.40
N GLY A 89 -9.46 12.84 -0.26
CA GLY A 89 -10.09 13.68 0.76
C GLY A 89 -11.59 13.92 0.57
N SER A 90 -12.17 13.46 -0.55
CA SER A 90 -13.62 13.42 -0.73
C SER A 90 -14.31 12.31 0.09
N SER A 91 -13.52 11.46 0.76
CA SER A 91 -13.98 10.30 1.51
C SER A 91 -13.71 10.51 3.02
N THR A 92 -14.73 10.93 3.77
CA THR A 92 -14.73 10.90 5.25
C THR A 92 -15.15 9.52 5.80
N GLY A 93 -15.12 8.48 4.96
CA GLY A 93 -15.60 7.15 5.30
C GLY A 93 -14.53 6.26 5.93
N ASP A 94 -14.96 5.08 6.37
CA ASP A 94 -14.06 4.01 6.80
C ASP A 94 -13.06 3.62 5.69
N TYR A 95 -12.04 2.84 6.05
CA TYR A 95 -11.02 2.42 5.09
C TYR A 95 -11.61 1.62 3.91
N MET A 96 -12.71 0.88 4.10
CA MET A 96 -13.35 0.11 3.04
C MET A 96 -14.02 1.00 2.01
N SER A 97 -14.55 2.16 2.39
CA SER A 97 -15.07 3.16 1.46
C SER A 97 -13.98 3.66 0.50
N ILE A 98 -12.76 3.84 1.01
CA ILE A 98 -11.57 4.23 0.22
C ILE A 98 -11.15 3.09 -0.71
N VAL A 99 -11.06 1.86 -0.20
CA VAL A 99 -10.77 0.67 -1.02
C VAL A 99 -11.79 0.54 -2.16
N ALA A 100 -13.09 0.62 -1.84
CA ALA A 100 -14.16 0.49 -2.82
C ALA A 100 -14.11 1.59 -3.89
N LYS A 101 -13.90 2.85 -3.48
CA LYS A 101 -13.75 3.99 -4.39
C LYS A 101 -12.63 3.77 -5.41
N TRP A 102 -11.44 3.44 -4.94
CA TRP A 102 -10.26 3.33 -5.81
C TRP A 102 -10.26 2.06 -6.65
N ARG A 103 -10.81 0.95 -6.14
CA ARG A 103 -11.04 -0.24 -6.95
C ARG A 103 -12.09 0.00 -8.03
N SER A 104 -13.20 0.68 -7.71
CA SER A 104 -14.20 1.06 -8.69
C SER A 104 -13.64 1.98 -9.77
N ALA A 105 -12.81 2.96 -9.41
CA ALA A 105 -12.15 3.85 -10.36
C ALA A 105 -11.23 3.07 -11.32
N GLY A 106 -10.53 2.05 -10.82
CA GLY A 106 -9.71 1.17 -11.63
C GLY A 106 -10.47 0.08 -12.41
N GLY A 107 -11.80 0.04 -12.33
CA GLY A 107 -12.61 -1.01 -12.96
C GLY A 107 -12.42 -2.41 -12.36
N LEU A 108 -11.99 -2.48 -11.09
CA LEU A 108 -11.70 -3.72 -10.38
C LEU A 108 -12.93 -4.22 -9.59
N PRO A 109 -13.12 -5.54 -9.44
CA PRO A 109 -14.16 -6.10 -8.59
C PRO A 109 -14.02 -5.61 -7.14
N ALA A 110 -15.12 -5.40 -6.44
CA ALA A 110 -15.09 -5.03 -5.02
C ALA A 110 -14.47 -6.15 -4.16
N LEU A 111 -13.69 -5.77 -3.15
CA LEU A 111 -13.22 -6.69 -2.12
C LEU A 111 -14.24 -6.75 -0.98
N THR A 112 -14.37 -7.92 -0.37
CA THR A 112 -15.16 -8.10 0.85
C THR A 112 -14.30 -7.85 2.08
N GLN A 113 -14.79 -7.06 3.02
CA GLN A 113 -14.14 -6.89 4.31
C GLN A 113 -14.13 -8.22 5.09
N ASP A 114 -12.97 -8.64 5.60
CA ASP A 114 -12.83 -9.88 6.37
C ASP A 114 -12.18 -9.61 7.74
N SER A 115 -12.90 -9.92 8.80
CA SER A 115 -12.46 -9.65 10.18
C SER A 115 -11.24 -10.46 10.61
N THR A 116 -11.01 -11.62 9.99
CA THR A 116 -9.79 -12.41 10.26
C THR A 116 -8.58 -11.69 9.69
N LEU A 117 -8.70 -11.18 8.46
CA LEU A 117 -7.65 -10.39 7.84
C LEU A 117 -7.41 -9.06 8.56
N GLU A 118 -8.44 -8.41 9.13
CA GLU A 118 -8.26 -7.22 9.97
C GLU A 118 -7.48 -7.53 11.25
N GLY A 119 -7.78 -8.67 11.90
CA GLY A 119 -7.03 -9.14 13.06
C GLY A 119 -5.57 -9.45 12.73
N ASN A 120 -5.33 -10.08 11.58
CA ASN A 120 -3.99 -10.36 11.06
C ASN A 120 -3.24 -9.04 10.77
N ALA A 121 -3.88 -8.09 10.11
CA ALA A 121 -3.29 -6.79 9.77
C ALA A 121 -2.94 -6.01 11.04
N LEU A 122 -3.81 -6.03 12.05
CA LEU A 122 -3.54 -5.36 13.33
C LEU A 122 -2.35 -5.98 14.05
N LYS A 123 -2.23 -7.32 14.02
CA LYS A 123 -1.09 -8.03 14.59
C LYS A 123 0.22 -7.63 13.87
N THR A 124 0.24 -7.68 12.54
CA THR A 124 1.39 -7.27 11.73
C THR A 124 1.78 -5.81 12.01
N SER A 125 0.79 -4.92 12.04
CA SER A 125 0.98 -3.51 12.35
C SER A 125 1.61 -3.33 13.73
N THR A 126 1.09 -4.02 14.76
CA THR A 126 1.62 -3.98 16.13
C THR A 126 3.07 -4.48 16.21
N ASN A 127 3.41 -5.50 15.42
CA ASN A 127 4.72 -6.14 15.38
C ASN A 127 5.76 -5.39 14.52
N SER A 128 5.33 -4.40 13.74
CA SER A 128 6.19 -3.55 12.90
C SER A 128 6.98 -2.50 13.71
N VAL A 129 7.62 -2.95 14.79
CA VAL A 129 8.44 -2.11 15.67
C VAL A 129 9.79 -1.87 15.01
N GLY A 130 10.13 -0.60 14.76
CA GLY A 130 11.42 -0.22 14.18
C GLY A 130 11.53 -0.41 12.65
N GLY A 131 10.42 -0.71 11.97
CA GLY A 131 10.38 -0.83 10.50
C GLY A 131 9.08 -1.47 9.99
N LEU A 132 8.95 -1.59 8.66
CA LEU A 132 7.84 -2.30 8.02
C LEU A 132 8.17 -3.80 7.98
N ILE A 133 7.60 -4.57 8.92
CA ILE A 133 7.91 -5.99 9.07
C ILE A 133 6.73 -6.80 8.56
N HIS A 134 6.91 -7.46 7.42
CA HIS A 134 5.90 -8.36 6.88
C HIS A 134 5.76 -9.62 7.74
N GLU A 135 4.52 -10.00 8.03
CA GLU A 135 4.14 -11.22 8.74
C GLU A 135 2.88 -11.81 8.09
N LEU A 136 3.04 -12.84 7.26
CA LEU A 136 1.90 -13.53 6.63
C LEU A 136 1.26 -14.49 7.64
N ASN A 137 0.24 -14.00 8.34
CA ASN A 137 -0.55 -14.78 9.28
C ASN A 137 -1.47 -15.78 8.53
N PRO A 138 -1.88 -16.90 9.16
CA PRO A 138 -2.79 -17.86 8.53
C PRO A 138 -4.02 -17.21 7.89
N GLY A 139 -4.31 -17.60 6.65
CA GLY A 139 -5.39 -17.02 5.84
C GLY A 139 -4.97 -15.81 5.00
N THR A 140 -3.82 -15.19 5.29
CA THR A 140 -3.26 -14.09 4.48
C THR A 140 -2.54 -14.66 3.26
N MET A 141 -2.89 -14.18 2.06
CA MET A 141 -2.22 -14.56 0.81
C MET A 141 -1.32 -13.46 0.26
N ALA A 142 -1.56 -12.20 0.64
CA ALA A 142 -0.68 -11.08 0.37
C ALA A 142 -0.86 -9.99 1.42
N GLN A 143 0.12 -9.11 1.52
CA GLN A 143 0.17 -8.09 2.55
C GLN A 143 0.86 -6.83 2.03
N VAL A 144 0.33 -5.66 2.39
CA VAL A 144 0.94 -4.36 2.10
C VAL A 144 1.09 -3.55 3.38
N LEU A 145 2.23 -2.87 3.56
CA LEU A 145 2.53 -2.06 4.74
C LEU A 145 2.95 -0.66 4.33
N ALA A 146 2.60 0.32 5.14
CA ALA A 146 3.16 1.66 5.03
C ALA A 146 3.00 2.44 6.34
N PRO A 147 3.92 3.37 6.63
CA PRO A 147 3.76 4.28 7.76
C PRO A 147 2.63 5.28 7.47
N GLY A 148 1.87 5.62 8.51
CA GLY A 148 0.76 6.57 8.42
C GLY A 148 0.20 6.93 9.78
N SER A 149 -1.10 7.18 9.84
CA SER A 149 -1.86 7.59 11.01
C SER A 149 -3.31 7.16 10.85
N THR A 150 -4.10 7.21 11.91
CA THR A 150 -5.50 6.77 11.86
C THR A 150 -6.37 7.58 10.90
N SER A 151 -5.93 8.77 10.46
CA SER A 151 -6.68 9.68 9.60
C SER A 151 -6.21 9.74 8.14
N ASP A 152 -5.08 9.11 7.80
CA ASP A 152 -4.43 9.28 6.49
C ASP A 152 -4.52 8.05 5.58
N PHE A 153 -5.43 7.11 5.87
CA PHE A 153 -5.52 5.85 5.11
C PHE A 153 -5.62 6.08 3.60
N GLU A 154 -6.36 7.09 3.13
CA GLU A 154 -6.45 7.38 1.69
C GLU A 154 -5.12 7.86 1.10
N GLU A 155 -4.34 8.65 1.84
CA GLU A 155 -3.01 9.09 1.41
C GLU A 155 -2.05 7.92 1.34
N VAL A 156 -2.14 6.98 2.29
CA VAL A 156 -1.35 5.74 2.28
C VAL A 156 -1.79 4.83 1.13
N TYR A 157 -3.10 4.61 0.97
CA TYR A 157 -3.65 3.70 -0.02
C TYR A 157 -3.32 4.16 -1.44
N VAL A 158 -3.55 5.44 -1.74
CA VAL A 158 -3.32 6.00 -3.07
C VAL A 158 -1.86 6.39 -3.25
N GLY A 159 -1.38 7.29 -2.39
CA GLY A 159 -0.04 7.86 -2.49
C GLY A 159 1.06 6.87 -2.14
N GLY A 160 0.89 6.10 -1.06
CA GLY A 160 1.89 5.14 -0.60
C GLY A 160 1.95 3.85 -1.40
N TRP A 161 0.79 3.33 -1.83
CA TRP A 161 0.72 2.01 -2.47
C TRP A 161 0.36 2.05 -3.96
N LEU A 162 -0.80 2.61 -4.36
CA LEU A 162 -1.21 2.57 -5.77
C LEU A 162 -0.29 3.37 -6.69
N CYS A 163 0.18 4.54 -6.23
CA CYS A 163 1.05 5.41 -7.02
C CYS A 163 2.47 4.87 -7.24
N GLU A 164 2.80 3.68 -6.72
CA GLU A 164 3.97 2.93 -7.20
C GLU A 164 3.90 2.64 -8.70
N ILE A 165 2.69 2.47 -9.24
CA ILE A 165 2.43 2.33 -10.67
C ILE A 165 1.49 3.48 -11.10
N PRO A 166 2.02 4.68 -11.43
CA PRO A 166 1.19 5.86 -11.67
C PRO A 166 0.32 5.77 -12.94
N THR A 167 0.56 4.77 -13.80
CA THR A 167 -0.19 4.50 -15.03
C THR A 167 -1.35 3.53 -14.82
N LEU A 168 -1.66 3.12 -13.59
CA LEU A 168 -2.81 2.26 -13.33
C LEU A 168 -4.13 2.94 -13.76
N PRO A 169 -5.09 2.17 -14.29
CA PRO A 169 -6.42 2.68 -14.58
C PRO A 169 -7.07 3.32 -13.35
N GLY A 170 -7.79 4.43 -13.53
CA GLY A 170 -8.53 5.12 -12.47
C GLY A 170 -7.70 6.08 -11.62
N LEU A 171 -6.37 6.15 -11.81
CA LEU A 171 -5.53 7.12 -11.09
C LEU A 171 -5.51 8.50 -11.76
N ASP A 172 -5.82 8.61 -13.05
CA ASP A 172 -6.06 9.88 -13.78
C ASP A 172 -5.06 11.02 -13.47
N GLY A 173 -3.77 10.68 -13.31
CA GLY A 173 -2.70 11.64 -13.03
C GLY A 173 -2.62 12.14 -11.57
N ILE A 174 -3.48 11.65 -10.67
CA ILE A 174 -3.50 12.05 -9.25
C ILE A 174 -2.16 11.82 -8.55
N CYS A 175 -1.38 10.84 -9.02
CA CYS A 175 -0.05 10.53 -8.47
C CYS A 175 0.95 11.67 -8.58
N SER A 176 0.76 12.66 -9.45
CA SER A 176 1.59 13.88 -9.47
C SER A 176 1.54 14.66 -8.14
N THR A 177 0.46 14.51 -7.38
CA THR A 177 0.26 15.16 -6.07
C THR A 177 0.23 14.13 -4.94
N ALA A 178 -0.52 13.03 -5.11
CA ALA A 178 -0.69 12.02 -4.07
C ALA A 178 0.62 11.30 -3.67
N SER A 179 1.59 11.19 -4.60
CA SER A 179 2.89 10.57 -4.31
C SER A 179 3.87 11.47 -3.56
N GLN A 180 3.54 12.75 -3.36
CA GLN A 180 4.47 13.68 -2.74
C GLN A 180 4.84 13.23 -1.32
N GLY A 181 6.14 13.13 -1.05
CA GLY A 181 6.65 12.63 0.22
C GLY A 181 6.77 11.10 0.31
N TRP A 182 6.38 10.35 -0.72
CA TRP A 182 6.59 8.90 -0.82
C TRP A 182 7.84 8.58 -1.63
N ALA A 183 8.60 7.57 -1.21
CA ALA A 183 9.78 7.09 -1.91
C ALA A 183 9.69 5.57 -2.11
N TYR A 184 9.36 5.15 -3.32
CA TYR A 184 9.10 3.74 -3.64
C TYR A 184 10.37 2.91 -3.85
N GLY A 185 11.48 3.55 -4.25
CA GLY A 185 12.72 2.82 -4.56
C GLY A 185 12.58 1.85 -5.75
N GLY A 186 11.67 2.15 -6.68
CA GLY A 186 11.37 1.28 -7.83
C GLY A 186 10.48 0.08 -7.51
N GLN A 187 9.94 -0.01 -6.29
CA GLN A 187 8.99 -1.05 -5.91
C GLN A 187 7.61 -0.81 -6.55
N THR A 188 6.95 -1.91 -6.91
CA THR A 188 5.59 -1.94 -7.47
C THR A 188 4.71 -3.00 -6.82
N GLY A 189 5.20 -3.58 -5.72
CA GLY A 189 4.60 -4.75 -5.08
C GLY A 189 3.24 -4.41 -4.47
N HIS A 190 3.12 -3.25 -3.83
CA HIS A 190 1.87 -2.86 -3.17
C HIS A 190 0.78 -2.58 -4.19
N ALA A 191 1.11 -1.82 -5.25
CA ALA A 191 0.20 -1.58 -6.36
C ALA A 191 -0.27 -2.89 -7.00
N THR A 192 0.65 -3.81 -7.33
CA THR A 192 0.34 -5.11 -7.93
C THR A 192 -0.62 -5.94 -7.07
N ILE A 193 -0.39 -5.98 -5.75
CA ILE A 193 -1.24 -6.71 -4.80
C ILE A 193 -2.64 -6.09 -4.76
N LEU A 194 -2.73 -4.77 -4.58
CA LEU A 194 -4.00 -4.07 -4.41
C LEU A 194 -4.84 -4.00 -5.68
N THR A 195 -4.23 -4.12 -6.86
CA THR A 195 -4.94 -4.18 -8.14
C THR A 195 -5.17 -5.60 -8.65
N SER A 196 -4.69 -6.63 -7.95
CA SER A 196 -4.93 -8.01 -8.35
C SER A 196 -6.44 -8.34 -8.27
N THR A 197 -6.89 -9.14 -9.23
CA THR A 197 -8.23 -9.74 -9.24
C THR A 197 -8.25 -11.14 -8.63
N SER A 198 -7.10 -11.67 -8.20
CA SER A 198 -7.01 -12.99 -7.55
C SER A 198 -7.53 -12.97 -6.11
N TYR A 199 -7.47 -11.81 -5.45
CA TYR A 199 -7.97 -11.63 -4.09
C TYR A 199 -9.41 -11.16 -4.13
N THR A 200 -10.21 -11.68 -3.19
CA THR A 200 -11.63 -11.36 -3.03
C THR A 200 -11.93 -10.73 -1.68
N LYS A 201 -10.98 -10.79 -0.74
CA LYS A 201 -11.10 -10.30 0.62
C LYS A 201 -9.96 -9.37 1.00
N ILE A 202 -10.25 -8.48 1.94
CA ILE A 202 -9.26 -7.58 2.53
C ILE A 202 -9.59 -7.29 4.00
N GLY A 203 -8.56 -7.12 4.81
CA GLY A 203 -8.67 -6.53 6.13
C GLY A 203 -7.52 -5.57 6.36
N CYS A 204 -7.81 -4.36 6.82
CA CYS A 204 -6.80 -3.33 7.06
C CYS A 204 -6.87 -2.85 8.50
N ALA A 205 -5.73 -2.55 9.09
CA ALA A 205 -5.65 -1.99 10.42
C ALA A 205 -4.37 -1.19 10.62
N ILE A 206 -4.40 -0.34 11.64
CA ILE A 206 -3.24 0.40 12.13
C ILE A 206 -3.16 0.27 13.65
N ALA A 207 -1.95 0.02 14.15
CA ALA A 207 -1.62 0.03 15.56
C ALA A 207 -0.97 1.37 15.91
N SER A 208 -1.47 2.00 16.97
CA SER A 208 -1.02 3.33 17.42
C SER A 208 0.41 3.35 17.96
N ASN A 209 0.95 2.20 18.36
CA ASN A 209 2.32 2.08 18.89
C ASN A 209 3.38 2.11 17.77
N THR A 210 3.03 1.73 16.54
CA THR A 210 3.95 1.68 15.40
C THR A 210 3.60 2.68 14.31
N ASN A 211 2.34 3.14 14.26
CA ASN A 211 1.82 4.01 13.20
C ASN A 211 2.04 3.42 11.80
N VAL A 212 1.85 2.10 11.67
CA VAL A 212 1.97 1.37 10.41
C VAL A 212 0.59 0.90 9.99
N TRP A 213 0.10 1.38 8.84
CA TRP A 213 -1.00 0.71 8.17
C TRP A 213 -0.53 -0.62 7.61
N ALA A 214 -1.31 -1.66 7.87
CA ALA A 214 -1.19 -2.95 7.23
C ALA A 214 -2.53 -3.31 6.58
N CYS A 215 -2.49 -3.91 5.40
CA CYS A 215 -3.65 -4.58 4.80
C CYS A 215 -3.25 -5.99 4.37
N ASP A 216 -4.05 -6.96 4.79
CA ASP A 216 -3.94 -8.36 4.41
C ASP A 216 -5.03 -8.71 3.39
N LEU A 217 -4.68 -9.49 2.36
CA LEU A 217 -5.56 -9.90 1.26
C LEU A 217 -5.63 -11.42 1.13
N ALA A 218 -6.78 -11.93 0.70
CA ALA A 218 -7.03 -13.35 0.42
C ALA A 218 -7.97 -13.56 -0.77
#